data_AF-A0A7C2PPT5-F1
#
_entry.id   AF-A0A7C2PPT5-F1
#
_cell.length_a   1.000
_cell.length_b   1.000
_cell.length_c   1.000
_cell.angle_alpha   90.00
_cell.angle_beta   90.00
_cell.angle_gamma   90.00
#
_symmetry.space_group_name_H-M   'P 1'
#
loop_
_entity.id
_entity.type
_entity.pdbx_description
1 polymer ?
#
loop_
_entity_poly.entity_id
_entity_poly.type
_entity_poly.pdbx_seq_one_letter_code
_entity_poly.pdbx_strand_id
1 'polypeptide(L)'
;MKKLIVSLSLLFATLNLYADIVEMPKSIDDYYAQGIKVEFIELKDPEKIVLKLLDTNRTISGNYTGAEYKTLKAWKENQTKLGRKPILVLKYTNKHGTEVYDIQEKIYFKLIGNIDEHPITIAISDCKDTFYPTFGMIDCMYLGLEAWNAELNRAYKALGGDDYTELKKAQLAWIKYRDAQAALIRKEYGNREGTMWRLIIVDAMVNMTEQQAKLLHSMRRKSPH
;
A
#
# COMPACT_ATOMS: atom_id res chain seq x y z
N MET A 1 31.96 -7.35 -72.48
CA MET A 1 31.82 -6.43 -71.33
C MET A 1 30.48 -6.67 -70.66
N LYS A 2 30.46 -7.39 -69.52
CA LYS A 2 29.29 -7.49 -68.63
C LYS A 2 29.76 -7.10 -67.24
N LYS A 3 29.26 -5.98 -66.72
CA LYS A 3 29.58 -5.44 -65.39
C LYS A 3 28.85 -6.27 -64.34
N LEU A 4 29.60 -6.81 -63.39
CA LEU A 4 29.09 -7.45 -62.18
C LEU A 4 28.68 -6.33 -61.21
N ILE A 5 27.39 -6.22 -60.88
CA ILE A 5 26.88 -5.35 -59.82
C ILE A 5 26.78 -6.22 -58.57
N VAL A 6 27.65 -5.98 -57.59
CA VAL A 6 27.54 -6.57 -56.25
C VAL A 6 26.49 -5.76 -55.48
N SER A 7 25.35 -6.38 -55.18
CA SER A 7 24.31 -5.78 -54.35
C SER A 7 24.77 -5.75 -52.89
N LEU A 8 24.98 -4.55 -52.36
CA LEU A 8 25.29 -4.29 -50.97
C LEU A 8 24.01 -4.49 -50.13
N SER A 9 23.90 -5.61 -49.45
CA SER A 9 22.81 -5.88 -48.51
C SER A 9 23.00 -5.04 -47.24
N LEU A 10 22.22 -3.99 -47.07
CA LEU A 10 22.09 -3.30 -45.79
C LEU A 10 21.39 -4.24 -44.79
N LEU A 11 22.14 -4.76 -43.81
CA LEU A 11 21.57 -5.31 -42.60
C LEU A 11 20.94 -4.18 -41.78
N PHE A 12 19.62 -4.08 -41.80
CA PHE A 12 18.88 -3.37 -40.75
C PHE A 12 18.90 -4.26 -39.51
N ALA A 13 19.78 -3.95 -38.56
CA ALA A 13 19.66 -4.46 -37.21
C ALA A 13 18.40 -3.85 -36.58
N THR A 14 17.33 -4.64 -36.46
CA THR A 14 16.16 -4.26 -35.69
C THR A 14 16.55 -4.23 -34.22
N LEU A 15 16.85 -3.04 -33.70
CA LEU A 15 16.85 -2.79 -32.26
C LEU A 15 15.44 -3.05 -31.75
N ASN A 16 15.23 -4.22 -31.13
CA ASN A 16 14.06 -4.51 -30.32
C ASN A 16 14.09 -3.61 -29.07
N LEU A 17 13.66 -2.36 -29.22
CA LEU A 17 13.15 -1.57 -28.10
C LEU A 17 11.74 -2.10 -27.78
N TYR A 18 11.65 -3.24 -27.11
CA TYR A 18 10.47 -3.53 -26.29
C TYR A 18 10.55 -2.56 -25.12
N ALA A 19 9.95 -1.39 -25.27
CA ALA A 19 9.43 -0.71 -24.08
C ALA A 19 8.36 -1.67 -23.54
N ASP A 20 8.65 -2.38 -22.46
CA ASP A 20 7.65 -3.18 -21.77
C ASP A 20 6.47 -2.25 -21.45
N ILE A 21 5.33 -2.46 -22.13
CA ILE A 21 4.11 -1.73 -21.82
C ILE A 21 3.69 -2.25 -20.44
N VAL A 22 3.96 -1.45 -19.40
CA VAL A 22 3.49 -1.76 -18.05
C VAL A 22 1.97 -1.63 -18.07
N GLU A 23 1.26 -2.76 -17.96
CA GLU A 23 -0.21 -2.77 -17.89
C GLU A 23 -0.69 -2.24 -16.54
N MET A 24 -1.82 -1.52 -16.54
CA MET A 24 -2.46 -1.05 -15.31
C MET A 24 -2.77 -2.25 -14.39
N PRO A 25 -2.31 -2.27 -13.13
CA PRO A 25 -2.62 -3.33 -12.18
C PRO A 25 -4.14 -3.44 -11.94
N LYS A 26 -4.62 -4.67 -11.74
CA LYS A 26 -6.05 -4.92 -11.47
C LYS A 26 -6.43 -4.67 -10.02
N SER A 27 -5.45 -4.67 -9.12
CA SER A 27 -5.61 -4.45 -7.69
C SER A 27 -4.32 -3.90 -7.09
N ILE A 28 -4.40 -3.33 -5.88
CA ILE A 28 -3.18 -2.96 -5.13
C ILE A 28 -2.33 -4.20 -4.79
N ASP A 29 -2.97 -5.36 -4.66
CA ASP A 29 -2.34 -6.65 -4.36
C ASP A 29 -1.43 -7.08 -5.51
N ASP A 30 -1.85 -6.83 -6.75
CA ASP A 30 -1.06 -7.08 -7.96
C ASP A 30 0.10 -6.08 -8.07
N TYR A 31 -0.18 -4.80 -7.81
CA TYR A 31 0.84 -3.75 -7.89
C TYR A 31 1.98 -3.96 -6.87
N TYR A 32 1.65 -4.44 -5.66
CA TYR A 32 2.62 -4.77 -4.60
C TYR A 32 2.87 -6.27 -4.44
N ALA A 33 2.71 -7.07 -5.49
CA ALA A 33 2.86 -8.52 -5.39
C ALA A 33 4.21 -8.93 -4.79
N GLN A 34 5.29 -8.21 -5.10
CA GLN A 34 6.65 -8.46 -4.61
C GLN A 34 6.94 -7.87 -3.22
N GLY A 35 6.10 -6.96 -2.73
CA GLY A 35 6.33 -6.20 -1.50
C GLY A 35 7.50 -5.21 -1.58
N ILE A 36 7.70 -4.46 -0.50
CA ILE A 36 8.77 -3.47 -0.34
C ILE A 36 9.85 -4.03 0.55
N LYS A 37 11.11 -3.90 0.15
CA LYS A 37 12.23 -4.24 1.03
C LYS A 37 12.39 -3.15 2.09
N VAL A 38 12.42 -3.59 3.35
CA VAL A 38 12.56 -2.70 4.50
C VAL A 38 13.66 -3.18 5.43
N GLU A 39 14.40 -2.25 6.02
CA GLU A 39 15.38 -2.54 7.07
C GLU A 39 14.71 -2.47 8.44
N PHE A 40 14.91 -3.49 9.27
CA PHE A 40 14.46 -3.50 10.66
C PHE A 40 15.39 -2.63 11.51
N ILE A 41 14.90 -1.44 11.87
CA ILE A 41 15.68 -0.44 12.63
C ILE A 41 15.57 -0.66 14.14
N GLU A 42 14.34 -0.69 14.66
CA GLU A 42 14.13 -0.58 16.11
C GLU A 42 12.90 -1.37 16.58
N LEU A 43 13.02 -1.94 17.78
CA LEU A 43 11.94 -2.55 18.55
C LEU A 43 11.79 -1.79 19.87
N LYS A 44 10.60 -1.24 20.11
CA LYS A 44 10.23 -0.58 21.35
C LYS A 44 9.21 -1.44 22.09
N ASP A 45 9.51 -1.73 23.35
CA ASP A 45 8.62 -2.43 24.27
C ASP A 45 7.33 -1.61 24.49
N PRO A 46 6.13 -2.23 24.45
CA PRO A 46 5.89 -3.67 24.30
C PRO A 46 5.78 -4.16 22.85
N GLU A 47 5.21 -3.37 21.94
CA GLU A 47 4.81 -3.88 20.61
C GLU A 47 5.02 -2.89 19.47
N LYS A 48 5.93 -1.91 19.61
CA LYS A 48 6.18 -0.95 18.53
C LYS A 48 7.43 -1.34 17.74
N ILE A 49 7.31 -1.32 16.42
CA ILE A 49 8.42 -1.59 15.51
C ILE A 49 8.64 -0.39 14.58
N VAL A 50 9.91 -0.14 14.25
CA VAL A 50 10.32 0.86 13.27
C VAL A 50 11.06 0.17 12.14
N LEU A 51 10.54 0.32 10.93
CA LEU A 51 11.09 -0.19 9.69
C LEU A 51 11.49 0.99 8.80
N LYS A 52 12.52 0.81 7.98
CA LYS A 52 12.99 1.84 7.05
C LYS A 52 12.88 1.34 5.62
N LEU A 53 12.24 2.12 4.77
CA LEU A 53 12.17 1.85 3.34
C LEU A 53 13.58 1.98 2.73
N LEU A 54 13.99 0.97 1.96
CA LEU A 54 15.34 0.95 1.37
C LEU A 54 15.51 1.92 0.19
N ASP A 55 14.41 2.30 -0.47
CA ASP A 55 14.39 3.15 -1.67
C ASP A 55 14.39 4.65 -1.35
N THR A 56 13.66 5.06 -0.30
CA THR A 56 13.32 6.46 -0.02
C THR A 56 13.88 6.97 1.31
N ASN A 57 14.53 6.11 2.10
CA ASN A 57 15.05 6.41 3.43
C ASN A 57 13.97 6.84 4.45
N ARG A 58 12.68 6.76 4.09
CA ARG A 58 11.52 7.01 4.95
C ARG A 58 11.34 5.89 5.97
N THR A 59 10.66 6.18 7.08
CA THR A 59 10.41 5.20 8.14
C THR A 59 8.94 4.89 8.31
N ILE A 60 8.61 3.62 8.41
CA ILE A 60 7.31 3.10 8.77
C ILE A 60 7.35 2.71 10.24
N SER A 61 6.41 3.21 11.03
CA SER A 61 6.27 2.86 12.44
C SER A 61 4.84 2.41 12.73
N GLY A 62 4.69 1.37 13.54
CA GLY A 62 3.38 0.81 13.88
C GLY A 62 3.48 -0.22 14.99
N ASN A 63 2.33 -0.63 15.51
CA ASN A 63 2.28 -1.78 16.41
C ASN A 63 2.38 -3.08 15.59
N TYR A 64 2.86 -4.16 16.20
CA TYR A 64 2.92 -5.48 15.54
C TYR A 64 2.24 -6.60 16.34
N THR A 65 1.91 -7.69 15.65
CA THR A 65 1.37 -8.93 16.25
C THR A 65 1.78 -10.14 15.43
N GLY A 66 1.61 -11.34 15.98
CA GLY A 66 1.95 -12.61 15.32
C GLY A 66 3.39 -13.08 15.52
N ALA A 67 4.22 -12.30 16.22
CA ALA A 67 5.55 -12.69 16.65
C ALA A 67 5.84 -12.20 18.06
N GLU A 68 6.64 -12.95 18.82
CA GLU A 68 7.09 -12.53 20.15
C GLU A 68 8.20 -11.47 20.06
N TYR A 69 8.17 -10.49 20.98
CA TYR A 69 9.21 -9.46 21.11
C TYR A 69 10.62 -10.08 21.16
N LYS A 70 10.81 -11.12 21.99
CA LYS A 70 12.11 -11.80 22.17
C LYS A 70 12.59 -12.45 20.87
N THR A 71 11.69 -13.05 20.11
CA THR A 71 11.99 -13.69 18.82
C THR A 71 12.45 -12.67 17.79
N LEU A 72 11.71 -11.57 17.63
CA LEU A 72 12.08 -10.51 16.70
C LEU A 72 13.41 -9.84 17.07
N LYS A 73 13.62 -9.59 18.37
CA LYS A 73 14.88 -9.04 18.90
C LYS A 73 16.05 -9.98 18.62
N ALA A 74 15.93 -11.26 18.97
CA ALA A 74 16.98 -12.25 18.75
C ALA A 74 17.32 -12.42 17.26
N TRP A 75 16.32 -12.42 16.38
CA TRP A 75 16.54 -12.46 14.94
C TRP A 75 17.36 -11.26 14.45
N LYS A 76 16.97 -10.04 14.84
CA LYS A 76 17.68 -8.81 14.45
C LYS A 76 19.14 -8.84 14.93
N GLU A 77 19.36 -9.21 16.19
CA GLU A 77 20.70 -9.34 16.78
C GLU A 77 21.56 -10.38 16.05
N ASN A 78 20.95 -11.51 15.64
CA ASN A 78 21.65 -12.53 14.86
C ASN A 78 22.09 -12.03 13.48
N GLN A 79 21.25 -11.27 12.77
CA GLN A 79 21.64 -10.65 11.49
C GLN A 79 22.86 -9.73 11.68
N THR A 80 22.84 -8.90 12.72
CA THR A 80 23.97 -8.01 13.06
C THR A 80 25.25 -8.78 13.39
N LYS A 81 25.16 -9.87 14.17
CA LYS A 81 26.31 -10.74 14.50
C LYS A 81 26.92 -11.40 13.25
N LEU A 82 26.10 -11.70 12.25
CA LEU A 82 26.53 -12.24 10.96
C LEU A 82 27.06 -11.17 10.00
N GLY A 83 27.13 -9.90 10.41
CA GLY A 83 27.53 -8.78 9.54
C GLY A 83 26.51 -8.44 8.46
N ARG A 84 25.25 -8.87 8.62
CA ARG A 84 24.16 -8.67 7.65
C ARG A 84 23.23 -7.54 8.11
N LYS A 85 22.64 -6.85 7.13
CA LYS A 85 21.51 -5.95 7.40
C LYS A 85 20.24 -6.77 7.65
N PRO A 86 19.43 -6.41 8.65
CA PRO A 86 18.19 -7.12 8.96
C PRO A 86 17.08 -6.69 7.98
N ILE A 87 17.15 -7.18 6.74
CA ILE A 87 16.18 -6.85 5.68
C ILE A 87 14.97 -7.78 5.76
N LEU A 88 13.78 -7.20 5.65
CA LEU A 88 12.48 -7.86 5.59
C LEU A 88 11.73 -7.42 4.32
N VAL A 89 10.66 -8.11 4.01
CA VAL A 89 9.67 -7.74 3.00
C VAL A 89 8.42 -7.27 3.72
N LEU A 90 7.96 -6.06 3.41
CA LEU A 90 6.69 -5.50 3.84
C LEU A 90 5.71 -5.53 2.68
N LYS A 91 4.52 -6.07 2.91
CA LYS A 91 3.48 -6.20 1.88
C LYS A 91 2.13 -5.81 2.44
N TYR A 92 1.29 -5.18 1.63
CA TYR A 92 -0.14 -5.05 1.93
C TYR A 92 -0.94 -5.94 0.99
N THR A 93 -1.96 -6.59 1.52
CA THR A 93 -3.01 -7.22 0.70
C THR A 93 -4.39 -6.89 1.25
N ASN A 94 -5.38 -6.79 0.36
CA ASN A 94 -6.78 -6.62 0.73
C ASN A 94 -7.25 -7.71 1.70
N LYS A 95 -6.73 -8.92 1.55
CA LYS A 95 -7.09 -10.06 2.42
C LYS A 95 -6.39 -10.01 3.78
N HIS A 96 -5.08 -9.79 3.83
CA HIS A 96 -4.30 -10.03 5.04
C HIS A 96 -3.85 -8.78 5.80
N GLY A 97 -3.97 -7.59 5.19
CA GLY A 97 -3.52 -6.31 5.75
C GLY A 97 -2.02 -6.11 5.51
N THR A 98 -1.37 -5.35 6.39
CA THR A 98 0.08 -5.16 6.33
C THR A 98 0.82 -6.32 6.99
N GLU A 99 1.49 -7.12 6.17
CA GLU A 99 2.31 -8.27 6.55
C GLU A 99 3.79 -7.93 6.40
N VAL A 100 4.61 -8.49 7.28
CA VAL A 100 6.06 -8.35 7.24
C VAL A 100 6.70 -9.70 7.48
N TYR A 101 7.64 -10.09 6.62
CA TYR A 101 8.31 -11.38 6.69
C TYR A 101 9.74 -11.35 6.17
N ASP A 102 10.55 -12.32 6.60
CA ASP A 102 11.84 -12.61 5.97
C ASP A 102 11.64 -13.55 4.76
N ILE A 103 12.53 -13.50 3.77
CA ILE A 103 12.50 -14.32 2.54
C ILE A 103 12.57 -15.82 2.86
N GLN A 104 13.16 -16.19 4.01
CA GLN A 104 13.19 -17.57 4.50
C GLN A 104 11.98 -17.94 5.37
N GLU A 105 10.99 -17.04 5.50
CA GLU A 105 9.74 -17.19 6.28
C GLU A 105 9.91 -17.58 7.76
N LYS A 106 11.13 -17.47 8.31
CA LYS A 106 11.41 -17.71 9.73
C LYS A 106 10.86 -16.63 10.65
N ILE A 107 10.58 -15.46 10.09
CA ILE A 107 9.96 -14.33 10.76
C ILE A 107 8.76 -13.93 9.92
N TYR A 108 7.60 -13.89 10.56
CA TYR A 108 6.35 -13.39 10.01
C TYR A 108 5.60 -12.66 11.12
N PHE A 109 5.15 -11.45 10.85
CA PHE A 109 4.29 -10.68 11.73
C PHE A 109 3.44 -9.72 10.91
N LYS A 110 2.45 -9.11 11.56
CA LYS A 110 1.59 -8.08 10.95
C LYS A 110 1.79 -6.76 11.62
N LEU A 111 1.76 -5.68 10.84
CA LEU A 111 1.56 -4.35 11.39
C LEU A 111 0.07 -4.10 11.56
N ILE A 112 -0.30 -3.47 12.67
CA ILE A 112 -1.69 -3.29 13.09
C ILE A 112 -1.90 -1.93 13.76
N GLY A 113 -3.16 -1.50 13.81
CA GLY A 113 -3.49 -0.19 14.34
C GLY A 113 -3.00 0.91 13.40
N ASN A 114 -2.67 2.07 13.97
CA ASN A 114 -2.16 3.18 13.18
C ASN A 114 -0.71 2.93 12.77
N ILE A 115 -0.48 2.98 11.47
CA ILE A 115 0.83 2.94 10.84
C ILE A 115 1.10 4.35 10.29
N ASP A 116 2.18 4.99 10.75
CA ASP A 116 2.45 6.40 10.45
C ASP A 116 2.60 6.66 8.94
N GLU A 117 3.15 5.68 8.24
CA GLU A 117 3.26 5.67 6.79
C GLU A 117 2.70 4.36 6.24
N HIS A 118 1.42 4.37 5.89
CA HIS A 118 0.70 3.16 5.53
C HIS A 118 1.15 2.64 4.15
N PRO A 119 1.36 1.32 3.96
CA PRO A 119 1.76 0.76 2.67
C PRO A 119 0.80 1.06 1.53
N ILE A 120 -0.51 1.20 1.80
CA ILE A 120 -1.48 1.65 0.79
C ILE A 120 -1.14 3.06 0.28
N THR A 121 -0.75 3.99 1.16
CA THR A 121 -0.39 5.36 0.76
C THR A 121 0.89 5.39 -0.08
N ILE A 122 1.89 4.59 0.31
CA ILE A 122 3.11 4.40 -0.50
C ILE A 122 2.70 3.85 -1.87
N ALA A 123 1.79 2.86 -1.88
CA ALA A 123 1.36 2.21 -3.09
C ALA A 123 0.62 3.11 -4.07
N ILE A 124 -0.25 3.97 -3.56
CA ILE A 124 -0.91 5.00 -4.37
C ILE A 124 0.11 5.97 -4.96
N SER A 125 1.12 6.39 -4.18
CA SER A 125 2.16 7.29 -4.64
C SER A 125 2.96 6.68 -5.80
N ASP A 126 3.52 5.50 -5.57
CA ASP A 126 4.35 4.80 -6.55
C ASP A 126 3.55 4.48 -7.84
N CYS A 127 2.28 4.09 -7.69
CA CYS A 127 1.39 3.82 -8.83
C CYS A 127 1.19 5.09 -9.67
N LYS A 128 0.92 6.23 -9.03
CA LYS A 128 0.73 7.50 -9.75
C LYS A 128 1.98 7.98 -10.48
N ASP A 129 3.16 7.72 -9.90
CA ASP A 129 4.44 8.05 -10.53
C ASP A 129 4.70 7.14 -11.75
N THR A 130 4.25 5.89 -11.69
CA THR A 130 4.36 4.93 -12.80
C THR A 130 3.34 5.20 -13.91
N PHE A 131 2.07 5.48 -13.55
CA PHE A 131 0.94 5.61 -14.48
C PHE A 131 0.51 7.07 -14.68
N TYR A 132 1.41 7.87 -15.25
CA TYR A 132 1.12 9.23 -15.74
C TYR A 132 0.65 9.19 -17.21
N PRO A 133 -0.30 10.04 -17.68
CA PRO A 133 -0.88 11.24 -17.05
C PRO A 133 -2.17 10.97 -16.24
N THR A 134 -2.93 12.01 -15.92
CA THR A 134 -4.08 12.04 -14.99
C THR A 134 -5.04 10.85 -15.06
N PHE A 135 -5.28 10.25 -16.22
CA PHE A 135 -6.14 9.07 -16.32
C PHE A 135 -5.58 7.86 -15.56
N GLY A 136 -4.29 7.55 -15.73
CA GLY A 136 -3.65 6.47 -14.98
C GLY A 136 -3.59 6.77 -13.48
N MET A 137 -3.39 8.03 -13.10
CA MET A 137 -3.47 8.45 -11.71
C MET A 137 -4.87 8.24 -11.10
N ILE A 138 -5.94 8.49 -11.85
CA ILE A 138 -7.31 8.22 -11.40
C ILE A 138 -7.51 6.72 -11.14
N ASP A 139 -7.01 5.87 -12.02
CA ASP A 139 -7.09 4.42 -11.85
C ASP A 139 -6.32 3.98 -10.59
N CYS A 140 -5.09 4.47 -10.38
CA CYS A 140 -4.33 4.24 -9.15
C CYS A 140 -5.09 4.67 -7.88
N MET A 141 -5.81 5.79 -7.92
CA MET A 141 -6.62 6.24 -6.80
C MET A 141 -7.83 5.33 -6.53
N TYR A 142 -8.42 4.73 -7.57
CA TYR A 142 -9.48 3.73 -7.38
C TYR A 142 -8.96 2.44 -6.75
N LEU A 143 -7.77 1.96 -7.17
CA LEU A 143 -7.11 0.83 -6.52
C LEU A 143 -6.82 1.13 -5.04
N GLY A 144 -6.35 2.35 -4.76
CA GLY A 144 -6.14 2.85 -3.40
C GLY A 144 -7.43 2.93 -2.58
N LEU A 145 -8.53 3.38 -3.18
CA LEU A 145 -9.83 3.45 -2.54
C LEU A 145 -10.36 2.05 -2.19
N GLU A 146 -10.21 1.08 -3.07
CA GLU A 146 -10.55 -0.32 -2.79
C GLU A 146 -9.74 -0.85 -1.60
N ALA A 147 -8.43 -0.61 -1.62
CA ALA A 147 -7.52 -1.02 -0.55
C ALA A 147 -7.90 -0.41 0.80
N TRP A 148 -8.19 0.89 0.84
CA TRP A 148 -8.61 1.56 2.07
C TRP A 148 -9.98 1.09 2.56
N ASN A 149 -10.90 0.72 1.67
CA ASN A 149 -12.17 0.10 2.08
C ASN A 149 -11.93 -1.28 2.72
N ALA A 150 -11.02 -2.08 2.17
CA ALA A 150 -10.64 -3.37 2.77
C ALA A 150 -10.01 -3.18 4.16
N GLU A 151 -9.12 -2.19 4.31
CA GLU A 151 -8.46 -1.89 5.58
C GLU A 151 -9.42 -1.30 6.63
N LEU A 152 -10.33 -0.43 6.22
CA LEU A 152 -11.41 0.07 7.07
C LEU A 152 -12.28 -1.08 7.60
N ASN A 153 -12.64 -2.03 6.74
CA ASN A 153 -13.41 -3.22 7.15
C ASN A 153 -12.61 -4.13 8.09
N ARG A 154 -11.28 -4.21 7.92
CA ARG A 154 -10.39 -4.93 8.84
C ARG A 154 -10.39 -4.28 10.21
N ALA A 155 -10.22 -2.96 10.26
CA ALA A 155 -10.25 -2.20 11.51
C ALA A 155 -11.61 -2.32 12.22
N TYR A 156 -12.71 -2.22 11.47
CA TYR A 156 -14.07 -2.43 11.97
C TYR A 156 -14.25 -3.81 12.62
N LYS A 157 -13.85 -4.87 11.92
CA LYS A 157 -13.93 -6.25 12.44
C LYS A 157 -13.06 -6.45 13.68
N ALA A 158 -11.87 -5.86 13.71
CA ALA A 158 -10.97 -5.95 14.86
C ALA A 158 -11.54 -5.31 16.15
N LEU A 159 -12.52 -4.41 16.02
CA LEU A 159 -13.23 -3.79 17.14
C LEU A 159 -14.51 -4.53 17.55
N GLY A 160 -14.77 -5.72 16.98
CA GLY A 160 -15.99 -6.51 17.22
C GLY A 160 -17.03 -6.40 16.11
N GLY A 161 -16.81 -5.53 15.11
CA GLY A 161 -17.65 -5.42 13.92
C GLY A 161 -19.14 -5.36 14.23
N ASP A 162 -19.91 -6.24 13.60
CA ASP A 162 -21.38 -6.27 13.72
C ASP A 162 -21.88 -6.71 15.11
N ASP A 163 -21.04 -7.40 15.90
CA ASP A 163 -21.37 -7.86 17.24
C ASP A 163 -21.31 -6.71 18.27
N TYR A 164 -20.62 -5.61 17.94
CA TYR A 164 -20.57 -4.41 18.77
C TYR A 164 -21.59 -3.37 18.29
N THR A 165 -22.75 -3.35 18.96
CA THR A 165 -23.94 -2.56 18.54
C THR A 165 -23.65 -1.06 18.36
N GLU A 166 -22.91 -0.45 19.27
CA GLU A 166 -22.56 0.97 19.25
C GLU A 166 -21.62 1.29 18.07
N LEU A 167 -20.63 0.43 17.85
CA LEU A 167 -19.72 0.54 16.72
C LEU A 167 -20.47 0.40 15.39
N LYS A 168 -21.36 -0.60 15.27
CA LYS A 168 -22.19 -0.80 14.07
C LYS A 168 -23.05 0.43 13.77
N LYS A 169 -23.72 0.99 14.79
CA LYS A 169 -24.52 2.22 14.65
C LYS A 169 -23.66 3.40 14.19
N ALA A 170 -22.50 3.60 14.81
CA ALA A 170 -21.57 4.67 14.43
C ALA A 170 -21.07 4.49 12.98
N GLN A 171 -20.73 3.26 12.58
CA GLN A 171 -20.22 2.97 11.24
C GLN A 171 -21.29 3.16 10.16
N LEU A 172 -22.54 2.75 10.42
CA LEU A 172 -23.66 3.00 9.51
C LEU A 172 -23.95 4.50 9.36
N ALA A 173 -23.85 5.28 10.43
CA ALA A 173 -23.99 6.74 10.36
C ALA A 173 -22.84 7.38 9.56
N TRP A 174 -21.61 6.90 9.75
CA TRP A 174 -20.46 7.34 8.97
C TRP A 174 -20.61 7.03 7.47
N ILE A 175 -21.12 5.84 7.11
CA ILE A 175 -21.39 5.49 5.69
C ILE A 175 -22.37 6.49 5.07
N LYS A 176 -23.46 6.83 5.77
CA LYS A 176 -24.42 7.86 5.29
C LYS A 176 -23.76 9.22 5.11
N TYR A 177 -22.91 9.63 6.05
CA TYR A 177 -22.12 10.86 5.93
C TYR A 177 -21.20 10.82 4.71
N ARG A 178 -20.42 9.75 4.53
CA ARG A 178 -19.50 9.56 3.40
C ARG A 178 -20.24 9.67 2.08
N ASP A 179 -21.38 9.00 1.94
CA ASP A 179 -22.15 8.97 0.70
C ASP A 179 -22.75 10.35 0.39
N ALA A 180 -23.24 11.07 1.41
CA ALA A 180 -23.71 12.44 1.27
C ALA A 180 -22.60 13.43 0.88
N GLN A 181 -21.42 13.32 1.49
CA GLN A 181 -20.24 14.11 1.12
C GLN A 181 -19.78 13.81 -0.30
N ALA A 182 -19.72 12.54 -0.70
CA ALA A 182 -19.37 12.16 -2.06
C ALA A 182 -20.36 12.71 -3.09
N ALA A 183 -21.67 12.75 -2.77
CA ALA A 183 -22.67 13.37 -3.62
C ALA A 183 -22.46 14.89 -3.76
N LEU A 184 -22.16 15.58 -2.66
CA LEU A 184 -21.84 17.01 -2.65
C LEU A 184 -20.59 17.29 -3.51
N ILE A 185 -19.48 16.59 -3.27
CA ILE A 185 -18.22 16.75 -4.00
C ILE A 185 -18.43 16.54 -5.50
N ARG A 186 -19.17 15.50 -5.90
CA ARG A 186 -19.52 15.27 -7.32
C ARG A 186 -20.36 16.39 -7.91
N LYS A 187 -21.29 16.97 -7.14
CA LYS A 187 -22.09 18.11 -7.60
C LYS A 187 -21.23 19.36 -7.81
N GLU A 188 -20.30 19.63 -6.91
CA GLU A 188 -19.43 20.82 -6.96
C GLU A 188 -18.35 20.77 -8.05
N TYR A 189 -17.82 19.57 -8.33
CA TYR A 189 -16.69 19.39 -9.24
C TYR A 189 -17.01 18.62 -10.53
N GLY A 190 -18.10 17.85 -10.58
CA GLY A 190 -18.38 16.91 -11.68
C GLY A 190 -18.67 17.55 -13.03
N ASN A 191 -19.16 18.79 -13.05
CA ASN A 191 -19.46 19.54 -14.27
C ASN A 191 -18.28 20.41 -14.75
N ARG A 192 -17.14 20.37 -14.05
CA ARG A 192 -15.97 21.18 -14.42
C ARG A 192 -15.16 20.48 -15.50
N GLU A 193 -14.63 21.26 -16.44
CA GLU A 193 -13.83 20.73 -17.54
C GLU A 193 -12.43 20.30 -17.08
N GLY A 194 -11.94 19.19 -17.65
CA GLY A 194 -10.62 18.63 -17.37
C GLY A 194 -10.65 17.44 -16.41
N THR A 195 -9.73 16.50 -16.61
CA THR A 195 -9.62 15.26 -15.83
C THR A 195 -9.14 15.48 -14.40
N MET A 196 -8.50 16.62 -14.12
CA MET A 196 -8.04 16.98 -12.78
C MET A 196 -9.18 17.00 -11.75
N TRP A 197 -10.38 17.42 -12.14
CA TRP A 197 -11.53 17.41 -11.23
C TRP A 197 -11.98 15.99 -10.86
N ARG A 198 -11.82 15.03 -11.76
CA ARG A 198 -12.07 13.61 -11.45
C ARG A 198 -11.04 13.08 -10.46
N LEU A 199 -9.77 13.47 -10.62
CA LEU A 199 -8.71 13.14 -9.66
C LEU A 199 -9.01 13.73 -8.27
N ILE A 200 -9.45 14.98 -8.20
CA ILE A 200 -9.87 15.64 -6.94
C ILE A 200 -11.04 14.89 -6.27
N ILE A 201 -12.04 14.47 -7.04
CA ILE A 201 -13.19 13.72 -6.52
C ILE A 201 -12.75 12.41 -5.89
N VAL A 202 -11.94 11.60 -6.59
CA VAL A 202 -11.48 10.29 -6.07
C VAL A 202 -10.50 10.46 -4.90
N ASP A 203 -9.65 11.48 -4.91
CA ASP A 203 -8.75 11.82 -3.80
C ASP A 203 -9.51 12.13 -2.51
N ALA A 204 -10.57 12.93 -2.60
CA ALA A 204 -11.42 13.19 -1.44
C ALA A 204 -12.04 11.90 -0.88
N MET A 205 -12.48 10.98 -1.75
CA MET A 205 -13.05 9.69 -1.33
C MET A 205 -12.00 8.78 -0.66
N VAL A 206 -10.77 8.74 -1.18
CA VAL A 206 -9.64 8.02 -0.58
C VAL A 206 -9.34 8.59 0.81
N ASN A 207 -9.18 9.91 0.91
CA ASN A 207 -8.84 10.59 2.17
C ASN A 207 -9.89 10.35 3.26
N MET A 208 -11.18 10.45 2.94
CA MET A 208 -12.26 10.16 3.91
C MET A 208 -12.23 8.71 4.41
N THR A 209 -11.95 7.76 3.51
CA THR A 209 -11.90 6.34 3.84
C THR A 209 -10.67 6.01 4.68
N GLU A 210 -9.51 6.55 4.33
CA GLU A 210 -8.27 6.46 5.10
C GLU A 210 -8.44 7.02 6.52
N GLN A 211 -9.02 8.22 6.65
CA GLN A 211 -9.23 8.85 7.95
C GLN A 211 -10.13 8.00 8.85
N GLN A 212 -11.19 7.41 8.31
CA GLN A 212 -12.04 6.51 9.07
C GLN A 212 -11.31 5.22 9.46
N ALA A 213 -10.52 4.63 8.57
CA ALA A 213 -9.71 3.46 8.89
C ALA A 213 -8.74 3.76 10.06
N LYS A 214 -8.03 4.90 10.01
CA LYS A 214 -7.13 5.38 11.08
C LYS A 214 -7.88 5.67 12.38
N LEU A 215 -9.10 6.22 12.30
CA LEU A 215 -9.94 6.44 13.48
C LEU A 215 -10.28 5.11 14.16
N LEU A 216 -10.76 4.12 13.41
CA LEU A 216 -11.07 2.79 13.95
C LEU A 216 -9.81 2.11 14.53
N HIS A 217 -8.68 2.19 13.82
CA HIS A 217 -7.40 1.69 14.30
C HIS A 217 -6.93 2.33 15.60
N SER A 218 -7.22 3.62 15.82
CA SER A 218 -6.87 4.32 17.06
C SER A 218 -7.64 3.80 18.28
N MET A 219 -8.83 3.23 18.07
CA MET A 219 -9.67 2.67 19.14
C MET A 219 -9.27 1.24 19.52
N ARG A 220 -8.32 0.64 18.77
CA ARG A 220 -7.91 -0.74 19.00
C ARG A 220 -7.36 -0.89 20.42
N ARG A 221 -8.04 -1.69 21.23
CA ARG A 221 -7.56 -2.03 22.58
C ARG A 221 -6.25 -2.81 22.43
N LYS A 222 -5.31 -2.56 23.35
CA LYS A 222 -4.09 -3.38 23.44
C LYS A 222 -4.51 -4.84 23.60
N SER A 223 -3.84 -5.75 22.89
CA SER A 223 -4.07 -7.18 23.07
C SER A 223 -3.72 -7.51 24.52
N PRO A 224 -4.59 -8.19 25.29
CA PRO A 224 -4.15 -8.77 26.55
C PRO A 224 -3.06 -9.80 26.21
N HIS A 225 -1.86 -9.55 26.70
CA HIS A 225 -0.72 -10.47 26.61
C HIS A 225 -0.98 -11.73 27.43
#